data_AF-A0A822CNF5-F1
#
_entry.id   AF-A0A822CNF5-F1
#
_cell.length_a   1.000
_cell.length_b   1.000
_cell.length_c   1.000
_cell.angle_alpha   90.00
_cell.angle_beta   90.00
_cell.angle_gamma   90.00
#
_symmetry.space_group_name_H-M   'P 1'
#
loop_
_entity.id
_entity.type
_entity.pdbx_description
1 polymer ?
#
loop_
_entity_poly.entity_id
_entity_poly.type
_entity_poly.pdbx_seq_one_letter_code
_entity_poly.pdbx_strand_id
1 'polypeptide(L)' 'QELVLIHTTIRKNILFGRNSATDEEIYEAAKIANAHHFIMTLSGKCETQVDERGAALSGGQKQRIGK' A
#
# COMPACT_ATOMS: atom_id res chain seq x y z
N GLN A 1 -13.91 4.71 -10.33
CA GLN A 1 -13.64 5.44 -9.08
C GLN A 1 -12.12 5.47 -8.91
N GLU A 2 -11.49 6.65 -9.05
CA GLU A 2 -10.04 6.79 -8.89
C GLU A 2 -9.68 6.71 -7.41
N LEU A 3 -8.69 5.88 -7.10
CA LEU A 3 -8.13 5.78 -5.76
C LEU A 3 -7.26 6.99 -5.48
N VAL A 4 -7.75 7.82 -4.57
CA VAL A 4 -6.95 8.86 -3.95
C VAL A 4 -5.93 8.16 -3.05
N LEU A 5 -4.72 7.93 -3.57
CA LEU A 5 -3.59 7.56 -2.75
C LEU A 5 -3.34 8.72 -1.79
N ILE A 6 -3.51 8.46 -0.50
CA ILE A 6 -3.24 9.44 0.53
C ILE A 6 -1.73 9.49 0.69
N HIS A 7 -1.14 10.69 0.75
CA HIS A 7 0.29 10.93 0.92
C HIS A 7 0.79 10.48 2.28
N THR A 8 0.92 9.16 2.43
CA THR A 8 1.19 8.51 3.70
C THR A 8 1.86 7.16 3.45
N THR A 9 2.14 6.40 4.51
CA THR A 9 2.81 5.10 4.36
C THR A 9 1.89 4.10 3.65
N ILE A 10 2.49 3.10 3.00
CA ILE A 10 1.75 1.96 2.43
C ILE A 10 0.85 1.32 3.49
N ARG A 11 1.36 1.19 4.72
CA ARG A 11 0.63 0.71 5.89
C ARG A 11 -0.66 1.50 6.12
N LYS A 12 -0.60 2.82 6.11
CA LYS A 12 -1.76 3.69 6.32
C LYS A 12 -2.75 3.67 5.15
N ASN A 13 -2.27 3.44 3.93
CA ASN A 13 -3.14 3.19 2.78
C ASN A 13 -3.88 1.85 2.90
N ILE A 14 -3.22 0.78 3.37
CA ILE A 14 -3.85 -0.53 3.62
C ILE A 14 -4.82 -0.48 4.82
N LEU A 15 -4.48 0.29 5.85
CA LEU A 15 -5.34 0.53 7.02
C LEU A 15 -6.49 1.51 6.71
N PHE A 16 -6.55 2.10 5.52
CA PHE A 16 -7.62 3.03 5.17
C PHE A 16 -8.96 2.29 5.11
N GLY A 17 -9.75 2.38 6.17
CA GLY A 17 -10.99 1.62 6.38
C GLY A 17 -10.97 0.65 7.56
N ARG A 18 -9.82 0.39 8.20
CA ARG A 18 -9.68 -0.35 9.46
C ARG A 18 -8.63 0.31 10.36
N ASN A 19 -9.07 0.94 11.45
CA ASN A 19 -8.20 1.69 12.37
C ASN A 19 -7.31 0.81 13.27
N SER A 20 -7.48 -0.52 13.26
CA SER A 20 -6.81 -1.43 14.22
C SER A 20 -6.57 -2.80 13.59
N ALA A 21 -5.78 -2.86 12.51
CA ALA A 21 -5.32 -4.14 11.96
C ALA A 21 -3.92 -4.48 12.48
N THR A 22 -3.68 -5.76 12.78
CA THR A 22 -2.33 -6.24 13.16
C THR A 22 -1.40 -6.26 11.96
N ASP A 23 -0.09 -6.40 12.21
CA ASP A 23 0.89 -6.52 11.12
C ASP A 23 0.57 -7.72 10.22
N GLU A 24 0.11 -8.85 10.78
CA GLU A 24 -0.30 -10.01 9.98
C GLU A 24 -1.46 -9.68 9.04
N GLU A 25 -2.50 -8.99 9.55
CA GLU A 25 -3.65 -8.60 8.73
C GLU A 25 -3.27 -7.63 7.62
N ILE A 26 -2.29 -6.75 7.87
CA ILE A 26 -1.76 -5.82 6.86
C ILE A 26 -1.02 -6.60 5.77
N TYR A 27 -0.23 -7.62 6.13
CA TYR A 27 0.44 -8.47 5.15
C TYR A 27 -0.54 -9.32 4.35
N GLU A 28 -1.60 -9.85 4.95
CA GLU A 28 -2.65 -10.58 4.25
C GLU A 28 -3.44 -9.67 3.31
N ALA A 29 -3.82 -8.47 3.75
CA ALA A 29 -4.45 -7.48 2.88
C ALA A 29 -3.55 -7.09 1.71
N ALA A 30 -2.24 -6.91 1.95
CA ALA A 30 -1.27 -6.67 0.89
C ALA A 30 -1.18 -7.84 -0.12
N LYS A 31 -1.32 -9.10 0.35
CA LYS A 31 -1.35 -10.29 -0.53
C LYS A 31 -2.62 -10.32 -1.36
N ILE A 32 -3.78 -10.05 -0.75
CA ILE A 32 -5.08 -9.97 -1.44
C ILE A 32 -5.06 -8.87 -2.52
N ALA A 33 -4.48 -7.72 -2.21
CA ALA A 33 -4.26 -6.61 -3.14
C ALA A 33 -3.17 -6.89 -4.19
N ASN A 34 -2.51 -8.06 -4.14
CA ASN A 34 -1.37 -8.43 -5.00
C ASN A 34 -0.25 -7.37 -5.00
N ALA A 35 -0.11 -6.69 -3.87
CA ALA A 35 0.88 -5.65 -3.60
C ALA A 35 2.02 -6.17 -2.72
N HIS A 36 1.81 -7.29 -2.02
CA HIS A 36 2.79 -7.86 -1.07
C HIS A 36 4.17 -8.05 -1.68
N HIS A 37 4.27 -8.67 -2.87
CA HIS A 37 5.56 -8.89 -3.52
C HIS A 37 6.28 -7.56 -3.82
N PHE A 38 5.55 -6.58 -4.35
CA PHE A 38 6.08 -5.24 -4.61
C PHE A 38 6.52 -4.54 -3.32
N ILE A 39 5.69 -4.56 -2.27
CA ILE A 39 6.00 -3.97 -0.98
C ILE A 39 7.29 -4.59 -0.41
N MET A 40 7.46 -5.91 -0.57
CA MET A 40 8.65 -6.61 -0.10
C MET A 40 9.93 -6.27 -0.87
N THR A 41 9.83 -5.73 -2.09
CA THR A 41 10.99 -5.20 -2.81
C THR A 41 11.45 -3.82 -2.32
N LEU A 42 10.64 -3.12 -1.53
CA LEU A 42 10.96 -1.80 -1.02
C LEU A 42 11.78 -1.91 0.27
N SER A 43 12.81 -1.07 0.41
CA SER A 43 13.66 -1.02 1.60
C SER A 43 12.89 -0.73 2.89
N GLY A 44 11.77 0.01 2.80
CA GLY A 44 10.90 0.35 3.91
C GLY A 44 9.63 -0.51 4.04
N LYS A 45 9.38 -1.44 3.11
CA LYS A 45 8.21 -2.33 3.12
C LYS A 45 6.90 -1.54 3.32
N CYS A 46 6.08 -1.90 4.30
CA CYS A 46 4.82 -1.21 4.61
C CYS A 46 5.04 0.22 5.15
N GLU A 47 6.22 0.52 5.69
CA GLU A 47 6.57 1.86 6.19
C GLU A 47 7.08 2.78 5.07
N THR A 48 7.24 2.28 3.84
CA THR A 48 7.61 3.14 2.71
C THR A 48 6.54 4.22 2.51
N GLN A 49 7.00 5.48 2.48
CA GLN A 49 6.12 6.61 2.20
C GLN A 49 5.75 6.66 0.72
N VAL A 50 4.45 6.81 0.46
CA VAL A 50 3.92 7.04 -0.89
C VAL A 50 3.71 8.54 -1.05
N ASP A 51 4.74 9.23 -1.54
CA ASP A 51 4.72 10.63 -1.96
C ASP A 51 4.46 10.72 -3.48
N GLU A 52 3.86 11.83 -3.94
CA GLU A 52 3.76 12.26 -5.34
C GLU A 52 5.05 12.05 -6.16
N ARG A 53 6.21 12.11 -5.51
CA ARG A 53 7.56 12.01 -6.10
C ARG A 53 8.39 10.80 -5.65
N GLY A 54 7.93 10.01 -4.66
CA GLY A 54 8.82 9.10 -3.92
C GLY A 54 8.83 7.62 -4.32
N ALA A 55 7.79 7.15 -4.99
CA ALA A 55 7.80 5.84 -5.64
C ALA A 55 6.89 5.96 -6.85
N ALA A 56 7.46 5.94 -8.05
CA ALA A 56 6.71 5.86 -9.29
C ALA A 56 6.02 4.49 -9.38
N LEU A 57 4.98 4.29 -8.56
CA LEU A 57 4.02 3.21 -8.72
C LEU A 57 3.43 3.40 -10.11
N SER A 58 3.74 2.47 -11.01
CA SER A 58 3.11 2.42 -12.33
C SER A 58 1.60 2.42 -12.17
N GLY A 59 0.86 2.96 -13.14
CA GLY A 59 -0.61 3.08 -13.04
C GLY A 59 -1.30 1.75 -12.64
N GLY A 60 -0.75 0.61 -13.08
CA GLY A 60 -1.24 -0.72 -12.70
C GLY A 60 -0.96 -1.13 -11.25
N GLN A 61 0.09 -0.62 -10.61
CA GLN A 61 0.35 -0.86 -9.18
C GLN A 61 -0.60 -0.03 -8.30
N LYS A 62 -0.92 1.20 -8.69
CA LYS A 62 -1.93 2.03 -8.01
C LYS A 62 -3.31 1.36 -8.05
N GLN A 63 -3.67 0.75 -9.18
CA GLN A 63 -4.94 0.05 -9.36
C GLN A 63 -5.05 -1.24 -8.52
N ARG A 64 -3.91 -1.87 -8.20
CA ARG A 64 -3.86 -3.09 -7.36
C ARG A 64 -3.97 -2.78 -5.87
N ILE A 65 -3.33 -1.71 -5.41
CA ILE A 65 -3.31 -1.33 -3.98
C ILE A 65 -4.67 -0.88 -3.45
N GLY A 66 -5.53 -0.32 -4.30
CA GLY A 66 -6.79 0.25 -3.85
C GLY A 66 -8.07 -0.52 -4.16
N LYS A 67 -7.95 -1.80 -4.49
CA LYS A 67 -9.12 -2.67 -4.57
C LYS A 67 -9.62 -3.06 -3.18
#